data_AF-A0A929JSR7-F1
#
_entry.id   AF-A0A929JSR7-F1
#
_cell.length_a   1.000
_cell.length_b   1.000
_cell.length_c   1.000
_cell.angle_alpha   90.00
_cell.angle_beta   90.00
_cell.angle_gamma   90.00
#
_symmetry.space_group_name_H-M   'P 1'
#
loop_
_entity.id
_entity.type
_entity.pdbx_description
1 polymer ?
#
loop_
_entity_poly.entity_id
_entity_poly.type
_entity_poly.pdbx_seq_one_letter_code
_entity_poly.pdbx_strand_id
1 'polypeptide(L)' 'FPTKAELIACQHSVDEVKTFIGLDSLCYLSLPGMLEAMEFEENNFCLACFDGKYPIEPEDNVSKLSLEY' A
#
# COMPACT_ATOMS: atom_id res chain seq x y z
N PHE A 1 -12.65 -1.46 0.96
CA PHE A 1 -11.36 -1.58 0.29
C PHE A 1 -11.22 -3.01 -0.19
N PRO A 2 -10.50 -3.23 -1.31
CA PRO A 2 -10.09 -4.56 -1.69
C PRO A 2 -9.28 -5.21 -0.55
N THR A 3 -9.41 -6.52 -0.42
CA THR A 3 -8.55 -7.34 0.43
C THR A 3 -7.12 -7.34 -0.12
N LYS A 4 -6.15 -7.70 0.72
CA LYS A 4 -4.75 -7.84 0.29
C LYS A 4 -4.59 -8.79 -0.91
N ALA A 5 -5.40 -9.84 -0.98
CA ALA A 5 -5.38 -10.80 -2.07
C ALA A 5 -5.88 -10.23 -3.40
N GLU A 6 -6.71 -9.18 -3.36
CA GLU A 6 -7.25 -8.49 -4.53
C GLU A 6 -6.32 -7.36 -5.02
N LEU A 7 -5.25 -7.03 -4.28
CA LEU A 7 -4.26 -6.02 -4.66
C LEU A 7 -3.19 -6.62 -5.57
N ILE A 8 -3.12 -6.16 -6.82
CA ILE A 8 -2.19 -6.69 -7.83
C ILE A 8 -0.72 -6.60 -7.38
N ALA A 9 -0.33 -5.48 -6.74
CA ALA A 9 1.03 -5.26 -6.25
C ALA A 9 1.40 -6.14 -5.04
N CYS A 10 0.42 -6.79 -4.39
CA CYS A 10 0.69 -7.78 -3.34
C CYS A 10 0.99 -9.17 -3.89
N GLN A 11 0.54 -9.47 -5.10
CA GLN A 11 0.59 -10.81 -5.70
C GLN A 11 1.64 -10.92 -6.81
N HIS A 12 2.09 -9.78 -7.34
CA HIS A 12 2.92 -9.70 -8.53
C HIS A 12 4.09 -8.75 -8.32
N SER A 13 5.22 -9.11 -8.93
CA SER A 13 6.36 -8.22 -9.12
C SER A 13 6.03 -7.06 -10.06
N VAL A 14 6.85 -6.01 -10.05
CA VAL A 14 6.66 -4.83 -10.92
C VAL A 14 6.62 -5.21 -12.41
N ASP A 15 7.46 -6.15 -12.85
CA ASP A 15 7.48 -6.60 -14.25
C ASP A 15 6.22 -7.39 -14.64
N GLU A 16 5.68 -8.20 -13.72
CA GLU A 16 4.42 -8.89 -13.93
C GLU A 16 3.25 -7.91 -13.99
N VAL A 17 3.22 -6.90 -13.13
CA VAL A 17 2.20 -5.83 -13.19
C VAL A 17 2.28 -5.08 -14.52
N LYS A 18 3.49 -4.70 -14.96
CA LYS A 18 3.73 -4.05 -16.26
C LYS A 18 3.16 -4.88 -17.41
N THR A 19 3.45 -6.18 -17.39
CA THR A 19 2.99 -7.13 -18.42
C THR A 19 1.47 -7.33 -18.36
N PHE A 20 0.90 -7.44 -17.15
CA PHE A 20 -0.54 -7.60 -16.93
C PHE A 20 -1.35 -6.43 -17.49
N ILE A 21 -0.86 -5.20 -17.31
CA ILE A 21 -1.52 -3.98 -17.80
C ILE A 21 -1.24 -3.76 -19.31
N GLY A 22 -0.14 -4.31 -19.83
CA GLY A 22 0.27 -4.16 -21.23
C GLY A 22 1.04 -2.87 -21.51
N LEU A 23 1.93 -2.47 -20.58
CA LEU A 23 2.73 -1.25 -20.69
C LEU A 23 4.15 -1.54 -21.22
N ASP A 24 4.72 -0.60 -21.97
CA ASP A 24 6.14 -0.67 -22.38
C ASP A 24 7.10 -0.47 -21.19
N SER A 25 6.71 0.35 -20.22
CA SER A 25 7.48 0.64 -19.01
C SER A 25 6.56 0.90 -17.82
N LEU A 26 7.03 0.54 -16.62
CA LEU A 26 6.35 0.83 -15.35
C LEU A 26 7.40 1.13 -14.28
N CYS A 27 7.16 2.18 -13.49
CA CYS A 27 7.92 2.48 -12.29
C CYS A 27 6.97 2.95 -11.18
N TYR A 28 7.32 2.63 -9.94
CA TYR A 28 6.65 3.16 -8.76
C TYR A 28 7.43 4.32 -8.17
N LEU A 29 6.73 5.28 -7.55
CA LEU A 29 7.36 6.27 -6.69
C LEU A 29 8.01 5.53 -5.50
N SER A 30 9.29 5.80 -5.24
CA SER A 30 9.98 5.20 -4.10
C SER A 30 9.39 5.71 -2.79
N LEU A 31 9.24 4.84 -1.80
CA LEU A 31 8.75 5.24 -0.47
C LEU A 31 9.60 6.35 0.19
N PRO A 32 10.95 6.31 0.16
CA PRO A 32 11.77 7.41 0.68
C PRO A 32 11.55 8.74 -0.06
N GLY A 33 11.54 8.71 -1.40
CA GLY A 33 11.29 9.91 -2.20
C GLY A 33 9.89 10.50 -2.01
N MET A 34 8.88 9.66 -1.72
CA MET A 34 7.55 10.13 -1.33
C MET A 34 7.59 10.86 0.01
N LEU A 35 8.31 10.32 1.00
CA LEU A 35 8.43 10.93 2.34
C LEU A 35 9.19 12.25 2.31
N GLU A 36 10.29 12.31 1.57
CA GLU A 36 11.09 13.52 1.39
C GLU A 36 10.26 14.69 0.83
N ALA A 37 9.36 14.40 -0.11
CA ALA A 37 8.49 15.40 -0.73
C ALA A 37 7.41 15.99 0.20
N MET A 38 7.14 15.36 1.35
CA MET A 38 6.06 15.78 2.26
C MET A 38 6.51 16.80 3.31
N GLU A 39 7.82 17.11 3.41
CA GLU A 39 8.38 18.11 4.34
C GLU A 39 8.09 17.84 5.85
N PHE A 40 7.78 16.59 6.22
CA PHE A 40 7.60 16.14 7.61
C PHE A 40 8.49 14.93 7.92
N GLU A 41 8.72 14.65 9.20
CA GLU A 41 9.46 13.46 9.63
C GLU A 41 8.72 12.16 9.26
N GLU A 42 9.46 11.11 8.90
CA GLU A 42 8.90 9.82 8.45
C GLU A 42 7.92 9.22 9.46
N ASN A 43 8.19 9.39 10.76
CA ASN A 43 7.40 8.85 11.87
C ASN A 43 6.03 9.51 12.03
N ASN A 44 5.74 10.60 11.29
CA ASN A 44 4.45 11.27 11.34
C ASN A 44 3.41 10.65 10.40
N PHE A 45 3.80 9.65 9.60
CA PHE A 45 2.94 9.01 8.61
C PHE A 45 2.68 7.55 8.95
N CYS A 46 1.43 7.12 8.74
CA CYS A 46 1.12 5.70 8.68
C CYS A 46 1.49 5.16 7.30
N LEU A 47 2.43 4.21 7.25
CA LEU A 47 2.94 3.62 6.01
C LEU A 47 2.45 2.19 5.75
N ALA A 48 1.50 1.71 6.56
CA ALA A 48 1.05 0.33 6.55
C ALA A 48 0.53 -0.18 5.19
N CYS A 49 -0.03 0.71 4.36
CA CYS A 49 -0.47 0.34 3.01
C CYS A 49 0.70 -0.01 2.07
N PHE A 50 1.92 0.42 2.38
CA PHE A 50 3.12 0.19 1.58
C PHE A 50 4.03 -0.89 2.18
N ASP A 51 4.23 -0.87 3.51
CA ASP A 51 5.18 -1.76 4.19
C ASP A 51 4.53 -2.81 5.11
N GLY A 52 3.20 -2.74 5.30
CA GLY A 52 2.44 -3.62 6.17
C GLY A 52 2.60 -3.35 7.67
N LYS A 53 3.36 -2.33 8.08
CA LYS A 53 3.61 -2.00 9.49
C LYS A 53 2.57 -1.01 9.99
N TYR A 54 1.56 -1.53 10.66
CA TYR A 54 0.55 -0.70 11.30
C TYR A 54 1.09 -0.13 12.62
N PRO A 55 1.00 1.20 12.85
CA PRO A 55 1.36 1.80 14.15
C PRO A 55 0.47 1.32 15.31
N ILE A 56 -0.72 0.82 14.99
CA ILE A 56 -1.70 0.24 15.92
C ILE A 56 -2.16 -1.08 15.31
N GLU A 57 -2.05 -2.18 16.06
CA GLU A 57 -2.48 -3.49 15.57
C GLU A 57 -3.99 -3.53 15.31
N PRO A 58 -4.44 -4.02 14.14
CA PRO A 58 -5.85 -4.21 13.87
C PRO A 58 -6.41 -5.36 14.71
N GLU A 59 -7.63 -5.20 15.23
CA GLU A 59 -8.33 -6.27 15.96
C GLU A 59 -8.81 -7.37 14.98
N ASP A 60 -8.68 -8.64 15.39
CA ASP A 60 -8.95 -9.83 14.56
C ASP A 60 -10.39 -9.92 14.00
N ASN A 61 -11.35 -9.21 14.57
CA ASN A 61 -12.78 -9.29 14.21
C ASN A 61 -13.37 -7.96 13.70
N VAL A 62 -12.52 -7.00 13.35
CA VAL A 62 -12.96 -5.73 12.76
C VAL A 62 -12.99 -5.87 11.24
N SER A 63 -14.21 -5.89 10.70
CA SER A 63 -14.45 -5.84 9.27
C SER A 63 -14.53 -4.40 8.79
N LYS A 64 -14.38 -4.19 7.48
CA LYS A 64 -14.56 -2.86 6.85
C LYS A 64 -15.86 -2.16 7.32
N LEU A 65 -16.94 -2.92 7.48
CA LEU A 65 -18.27 -2.39 7.78
C LEU A 65 -18.53 -2.26 9.29
N SER A 66 -17.57 -2.58 10.16
CA SER A 66 -17.77 -2.61 11.60
C SER A 66 -18.12 -1.25 12.24
N LEU A 67 -17.94 -0.15 11.51
CA LEU A 67 -18.31 1.21 11.92
C LEU A 67 -19.31 1.88 10.97
N GLU A 68 -19.80 1.15 9.96
CA GLU A 68 -20.82 1.63 9.03
C GLU A 68 -22.19 1.24 9.64
N TYR A 69 -22.96 2.25 10.09
CA TYR A 69 -24.32 2.09 10.66
C TYR A 69 -25.39 1.88 9.58
#